data_AF-G2XIG2-F1
#
_entry.id   AF-G2XIG2-F1
#
_cell.length_a   1.000
_cell.length_b   1.000
_cell.length_c   1.000
_cell.angle_alpha   90.00
_cell.angle_beta   90.00
_cell.angle_gamma   90.00
#
_symmetry.space_group_name_H-M   'P 1'
#
loop_
_entity.id
_entity.type
_entity.pdbx_description
1 polymer ?
#
loop_
_entity_poly.entity_id
_entity_poly.type
_entity_poly.pdbx_seq_one_letter_code
_entity_poly.pdbx_strand_id
1 'polypeptide(L)'
;MPPMADGGSQRGYFRRTESPSNQEYVCTSYASGSSSGSGVTTAAGFAPIGLGSETVSSGRAPASINGIVGYSPSQGEVPCRDVWPLYPTCDVLTPHTKTVEDMLAVLDIVMTDEPTSDGDFWRTQETSQIYKSSEIRPKSFSSLMDPAALKEKRLAVPKCYIGKGTTTARDDPAFADSIRALWLQAKKDLETLGASVVETDSPLVENYTKQHFPGQAAHVPGMPEGWMISSDVRPFYAPLDDPCKHTEAGNRVRYADMIDYIRHSPESIHDLPDRFPNNGDVPRADAEEVVSSMQHALRDGVKYSNGTRALKHMSVPAIKVPTGIMADKQMPVGLAFAGRAYTHGDLLRYAYAFETATRHRTSPPLTPSLSSDSLASSFRLENPPSHAQAANLTVNVASVNAEAIGVIEVRHIHLEGTCSSSELTLKVESIKVFSNGEPSAVVRMIGNRPVDMAGPPQEAPTP
;
A
#
# COMPACT_ATOMS: atom_id res chain seq x y z
N MET A 1 3.77 16.81 -4.69
CA MET A 1 3.52 15.95 -5.88
C MET A 1 3.47 16.83 -7.13
N PRO A 2 3.82 16.30 -8.32
CA PRO A 2 3.59 16.99 -9.60
C PRO A 2 2.08 17.20 -9.85
N PRO A 3 1.70 18.08 -10.81
CA PRO A 3 0.30 18.30 -11.16
C PRO A 3 -0.43 16.97 -11.44
N MET A 4 -1.59 16.79 -10.82
CA MET A 4 -2.48 15.64 -11.06
C MET A 4 -1.87 14.25 -10.80
N ALA A 5 -0.72 14.16 -10.12
CA ALA A 5 0.09 12.94 -10.03
C ALA A 5 0.63 12.41 -11.38
N ASP A 6 0.43 13.10 -12.50
CA ASP A 6 0.90 12.69 -13.82
C ASP A 6 2.39 13.01 -14.02
N GLY A 7 3.23 12.23 -13.36
CA GLY A 7 4.67 12.37 -13.42
C GLY A 7 5.39 11.83 -12.19
N GLY A 8 6.59 12.34 -11.95
CA GLY A 8 7.39 12.05 -10.78
C GLY A 8 8.07 13.28 -10.21
N SER A 9 9.12 13.76 -10.89
CA SER A 9 9.95 14.85 -10.40
C SER A 9 9.70 16.21 -11.05
N GLN A 10 8.65 16.35 -11.86
CA GLN A 10 8.30 17.64 -12.48
C GLN A 10 7.83 18.66 -11.42
N ARG A 11 8.13 19.93 -11.64
CA ARG A 11 7.67 21.03 -10.79
C ARG A 11 6.18 21.32 -11.00
N GLY A 12 5.40 21.30 -9.93
CA GLY A 12 4.00 21.74 -9.91
C GLY A 12 3.84 23.17 -9.38
N TYR A 13 2.60 23.54 -9.03
CA TYR A 13 2.30 24.84 -8.40
C TYR A 13 3.13 25.08 -7.12
N PHE A 14 3.29 24.03 -6.30
CA PHE A 14 4.11 24.04 -5.08
C PHE A 14 5.58 23.69 -5.34
N ARG A 15 6.06 23.86 -6.57
CA ARG A 15 7.40 23.43 -7.03
C ARG A 15 7.59 21.91 -6.89
N ARG A 16 8.78 21.47 -6.47
CA ARG A 16 9.21 20.07 -6.36
C ARG A 16 9.80 19.82 -4.98
N THR A 17 9.65 18.60 -4.48
CA THR A 17 10.28 18.13 -3.24
C THR A 17 11.73 17.72 -3.51
N GLU A 18 12.67 18.16 -2.68
CA GLU A 18 14.10 17.85 -2.83
C GLU A 18 14.53 16.70 -1.89
N SER A 19 15.61 16.00 -2.26
CA SER A 19 16.12 14.85 -1.53
C SER A 19 16.69 15.23 -0.15
N PRO A 20 16.34 14.51 0.93
CA PRO A 20 16.94 14.69 2.24
C PRO A 20 18.30 13.97 2.37
N SER A 21 18.71 13.20 1.35
CA SER A 21 19.96 12.44 1.36
C SER A 21 21.09 13.14 0.60
N ASN A 22 20.82 13.55 -0.64
CA ASN A 22 21.78 14.25 -1.49
C ASN A 22 21.03 15.13 -2.51
N GLN A 23 21.28 16.45 -2.48
CA GLN A 23 20.60 17.43 -3.34
C GLN A 23 21.05 17.41 -4.80
N GLU A 24 22.12 16.68 -5.15
CA GLU A 24 22.51 16.48 -6.55
C GLU A 24 21.55 15.54 -7.32
N TYR A 25 20.71 14.80 -6.59
CA TYR A 25 19.80 13.80 -7.13
C TYR A 25 18.34 14.09 -6.72
N VAL A 26 17.40 13.67 -7.55
CA VAL A 26 15.98 13.76 -7.21
C VAL A 26 15.60 12.74 -6.14
N CYS A 27 14.48 12.97 -5.45
CA CYS A 27 13.97 12.11 -4.39
C CYS A 27 13.03 10.99 -4.86
N THR A 28 12.88 10.79 -6.18
CA THR A 28 11.95 9.82 -6.78
C THR A 28 12.30 9.53 -8.25
N SER A 29 11.62 8.59 -8.91
CA SER A 29 11.77 8.39 -10.36
C SER A 29 11.24 9.60 -11.13
N TYR A 30 11.88 9.94 -12.25
CA TYR A 30 11.58 11.19 -12.93
C TYR A 30 10.18 11.22 -13.57
N ALA A 31 9.78 10.14 -14.26
CA ALA A 31 8.52 10.08 -15.02
C ALA A 31 7.35 9.43 -14.26
N SER A 32 7.59 8.64 -13.21
CA SER A 32 6.52 8.17 -12.32
C SER A 32 7.02 8.00 -10.89
N GLY A 33 6.58 8.91 -10.02
CA GLY A 33 7.15 9.09 -8.69
C GLY A 33 6.39 10.09 -7.83
N SER A 34 5.10 10.31 -8.11
CA SER A 34 4.38 11.52 -7.68
C SER A 34 4.24 11.68 -6.15
N SER A 35 4.33 10.60 -5.37
CA SER A 35 4.31 10.66 -3.90
C SER A 35 5.65 11.09 -3.27
N SER A 36 6.45 11.91 -3.97
CA SER A 36 7.75 12.44 -3.52
C SER A 36 7.70 13.12 -2.16
N GLY A 37 6.69 13.99 -1.95
CA GLY A 37 6.48 14.67 -0.67
C GLY A 37 6.24 13.71 0.50
N SER A 38 5.46 12.65 0.25
CA SER A 38 5.19 11.57 1.22
C SER A 38 6.50 10.86 1.59
N GLY A 39 7.27 10.43 0.59
CA GLY A 39 8.54 9.74 0.82
C GLY A 39 9.56 10.57 1.59
N VAL A 40 9.76 11.83 1.22
CA VAL A 40 10.72 12.73 1.90
C VAL A 40 10.28 13.04 3.33
N THR A 41 8.99 13.34 3.55
CA THR A 41 8.45 13.68 4.88
C THR A 41 8.63 12.53 5.86
N THR A 42 8.33 11.30 5.44
CA THR A 42 8.55 10.09 6.24
C THR A 42 10.04 9.84 6.49
N ALA A 43 10.87 9.95 5.45
CA ALA A 43 12.30 9.68 5.56
C ALA A 43 13.03 10.67 6.48
N ALA A 44 12.71 11.96 6.36
CA ALA A 44 13.26 13.05 7.16
C ALA A 44 12.69 13.12 8.58
N GLY A 45 11.62 12.38 8.87
CA GLY A 45 11.00 12.34 10.20
C GLY A 45 10.10 13.54 10.53
N PHE A 46 9.60 14.24 9.52
CA PHE A 46 8.60 15.30 9.70
C PHE A 46 7.22 14.74 10.08
N ALA A 47 6.95 13.48 9.73
CA ALA A 47 5.79 12.71 10.18
C ALA A 47 6.20 11.24 10.39
N PRO A 48 5.53 10.50 11.29
CA PRO A 48 5.80 9.08 11.49
C PRO A 48 5.37 8.23 10.28
N ILE A 49 4.31 8.66 9.58
CA ILE A 49 3.72 7.98 8.43
C ILE A 49 3.53 8.97 7.29
N GLY A 50 3.62 8.48 6.06
CA GLY A 50 3.20 9.20 4.86
C GLY A 50 2.14 8.40 4.13
N LEU A 51 1.15 9.08 3.54
CA LEU A 51 0.20 8.47 2.61
C LEU A 51 0.45 9.04 1.21
N GLY A 52 0.44 8.17 0.21
CA GLY A 52 0.57 8.52 -1.20
C GLY A 52 -0.37 7.68 -2.05
N SER A 53 -0.23 7.78 -3.36
CA SER A 53 -0.92 6.90 -4.31
C SER A 53 0.04 6.39 -5.39
N GLU A 54 -0.35 5.31 -6.05
CA GLU A 54 0.39 4.72 -7.15
C GLU A 54 -0.51 4.35 -8.32
N THR A 55 -0.17 4.88 -9.49
CA THR A 55 -0.75 4.51 -10.79
C THR A 55 0.21 3.67 -11.64
N VAL A 56 1.52 3.94 -11.52
CA VAL A 56 2.59 3.21 -12.22
C VAL A 56 3.68 2.80 -11.24
N SER A 57 4.43 3.77 -10.70
CA SER A 57 5.42 3.54 -9.65
C SER A 57 5.47 4.65 -8.59
N SER A 58 4.42 5.45 -8.48
CA SER A 58 4.40 6.66 -7.66
C SER A 58 4.47 6.45 -6.15
N GLY A 59 4.25 5.24 -5.63
CA GLY A 59 4.52 4.89 -4.23
C GLY A 59 5.88 4.21 -4.07
N ARG A 60 6.18 3.21 -4.87
CA ARG A 60 7.42 2.43 -4.76
C ARG A 60 8.68 3.23 -5.09
N ALA A 61 8.62 4.12 -6.07
CA ALA A 61 9.77 4.95 -6.46
C ALA A 61 10.24 5.88 -5.32
N PRO A 62 9.37 6.72 -4.71
CA PRO A 62 9.79 7.54 -3.58
C PRO A 62 10.12 6.70 -2.35
N ALA A 63 9.49 5.54 -2.12
CA ALA A 63 9.89 4.67 -1.02
C ALA A 63 11.35 4.20 -1.15
N SER A 64 11.72 3.71 -2.33
CA SER A 64 13.06 3.23 -2.65
C SER A 64 14.12 4.33 -2.53
N ILE A 65 13.91 5.46 -3.22
CA ILE A 65 14.90 6.54 -3.36
C ILE A 65 15.02 7.39 -2.07
N ASN A 66 14.15 7.20 -1.09
CA ASN A 66 14.27 7.79 0.25
C ASN A 66 14.60 6.78 1.36
N GLY A 67 14.83 5.50 1.00
CA GLY A 67 15.26 4.47 1.95
C GLY A 67 14.23 4.19 3.03
N ILE A 68 12.95 4.15 2.67
CA ILE A 68 11.82 3.85 3.56
C ILE A 68 11.02 2.65 3.04
N VAL A 69 10.09 2.17 3.86
CA VAL A 69 9.14 1.11 3.48
C VAL A 69 7.98 1.73 2.73
N GLY A 70 7.57 1.09 1.64
CA GLY A 70 6.40 1.49 0.87
C GLY A 70 5.60 0.27 0.42
N TYR A 71 4.28 0.30 0.63
CA TYR A 71 3.40 -0.79 0.23
C TYR A 71 2.47 -0.36 -0.90
N SER A 72 2.49 -1.11 -1.99
CA SER A 72 1.57 -0.96 -3.13
C SER A 72 0.63 -2.16 -3.14
N PRO A 73 -0.63 -1.99 -2.74
CA PRO A 73 -1.57 -3.11 -2.63
C PRO A 73 -2.00 -3.66 -3.99
N SER A 74 -2.69 -4.81 -3.94
CA SER A 74 -3.51 -5.28 -5.06
C SER A 74 -4.75 -4.37 -5.19
N GLN A 75 -5.37 -4.36 -6.37
CA GLN A 75 -6.58 -3.58 -6.61
C GLN A 75 -7.69 -3.96 -5.62
N GLY A 76 -8.29 -2.94 -5.03
CA GLY A 76 -9.39 -3.08 -4.07
C GLY A 76 -8.99 -3.59 -2.69
N GLU A 77 -7.72 -3.94 -2.40
CA GLU A 77 -7.33 -4.36 -1.03
C GLU A 77 -7.46 -3.22 -0.03
N VAL A 78 -6.86 -2.07 -0.36
CA VAL A 78 -6.98 -0.83 0.41
C VAL A 78 -7.97 0.05 -0.35
N PRO A 79 -9.09 0.47 0.27
CA PRO A 79 -10.05 1.35 -0.38
C PRO A 79 -9.39 2.65 -0.85
N CYS A 80 -9.73 3.08 -2.06
CA CYS A 80 -9.14 4.27 -2.69
C CYS A 80 -10.15 5.39 -2.94
N ARG A 81 -11.31 5.33 -2.26
CA ARG A 81 -12.32 6.38 -2.31
C ARG A 81 -11.72 7.73 -1.92
N ASP A 82 -12.11 8.78 -2.64
CA ASP A 82 -11.66 10.16 -2.47
C ASP A 82 -10.15 10.41 -2.72
N VAL A 83 -9.40 9.39 -3.15
CA VAL A 83 -8.05 9.60 -3.70
C VAL A 83 -8.18 10.24 -5.07
N TRP A 84 -7.44 11.33 -5.32
CA TRP A 84 -7.48 12.02 -6.61
C TRP A 84 -7.06 11.05 -7.72
N PRO A 85 -7.94 10.73 -8.69
CA PRO A 85 -7.64 9.71 -9.66
C PRO A 85 -6.76 10.25 -10.78
N LEU A 86 -5.98 9.34 -11.36
CA LEU A 86 -5.19 9.56 -12.56
C LEU A 86 -5.58 8.52 -13.61
N TYR A 87 -5.57 7.25 -13.23
CA TYR A 87 -6.03 6.15 -14.07
C TYR A 87 -6.79 5.16 -13.18
N PRO A 88 -8.13 5.28 -13.06
CA PRO A 88 -8.92 4.57 -12.03
C PRO A 88 -8.76 3.05 -12.00
N THR A 89 -8.35 2.44 -13.11
CA THR A 89 -8.08 1.00 -13.19
C THR A 89 -6.73 0.60 -12.57
N CYS A 90 -5.83 1.54 -12.29
CA CYS A 90 -4.50 1.29 -11.74
C CYS A 90 -4.22 1.98 -10.41
N ASP A 91 -5.01 3.00 -10.07
CA ASP A 91 -4.80 3.80 -8.87
C ASP A 91 -5.00 2.98 -7.60
N VAL A 92 -3.98 3.03 -6.73
CA VAL A 92 -4.02 2.46 -5.38
C VAL A 92 -3.45 3.42 -4.34
N LEU A 93 -3.96 3.40 -3.11
CA LEU A 93 -3.40 4.11 -1.97
C LEU A 93 -2.12 3.38 -1.51
N THR A 94 -1.04 4.12 -1.28
CA THR A 94 0.26 3.56 -0.89
C THR A 94 0.79 4.21 0.37
N PRO A 95 0.73 3.54 1.54
CA PRO A 95 1.37 4.03 2.75
C PRO A 95 2.90 3.93 2.68
N HIS A 96 3.56 4.86 3.39
CA HIS A 96 4.99 4.96 3.57
C HIS A 96 5.34 5.03 5.06
N THR A 97 6.30 4.22 5.50
CA THR A 97 6.74 4.14 6.89
C THR A 97 8.25 3.95 6.99
N LYS A 98 8.85 4.22 8.15
CA LYS A 98 10.30 4.00 8.35
C LYS A 98 10.64 2.53 8.53
N THR A 99 9.70 1.72 9.03
CA THR A 99 9.87 0.29 9.31
C THR A 99 8.69 -0.53 8.80
N VAL A 100 8.89 -1.83 8.59
CA VAL A 100 7.83 -2.78 8.25
C VAL A 100 6.88 -2.96 9.43
N GLU A 101 7.37 -2.89 10.66
CA GLU A 101 6.51 -2.90 11.85
C GLU A 101 5.50 -1.74 11.85
N ASP A 102 5.95 -0.52 11.58
CA ASP A 102 5.04 0.64 11.41
C ASP A 102 4.08 0.42 10.24
N MET A 103 4.53 -0.22 9.14
CA MET A 103 3.67 -0.53 7.99
C MET A 103 2.52 -1.46 8.40
N LEU A 104 2.81 -2.49 9.18
CA LEU A 104 1.79 -3.41 9.71
C LEU A 104 0.77 -2.66 10.58
N ALA A 105 1.23 -1.76 11.45
CA ALA A 105 0.35 -0.93 12.27
C ALA A 105 -0.55 0.00 11.44
N VAL A 106 -0.01 0.60 10.37
CA VAL A 106 -0.79 1.44 9.44
C VAL A 106 -1.85 0.61 8.71
N LEU A 107 -1.48 -0.56 8.19
CA LEU A 107 -2.41 -1.46 7.49
C LEU A 107 -3.54 -1.95 8.38
N ASP A 108 -3.28 -2.10 9.68
CA ASP A 108 -4.33 -2.45 10.64
C ASP A 108 -5.47 -1.42 10.67
N ILE A 109 -5.17 -0.16 10.35
CA ILE A 109 -6.12 0.95 10.33
C ILE A 109 -6.72 1.14 8.93
N VAL A 110 -5.88 1.22 7.90
CA VAL A 110 -6.33 1.69 6.56
C VAL A 110 -6.96 0.59 5.70
N MET A 111 -6.64 -0.68 5.94
CA MET A 111 -7.20 -1.79 5.17
C MET A 111 -8.55 -2.24 5.76
N THR A 112 -9.53 -1.37 5.81
CA THR A 112 -10.87 -1.65 6.36
C THR A 112 -11.94 -1.67 5.27
N ASP A 113 -13.10 -2.24 5.57
CA ASP A 113 -14.27 -2.12 4.69
C ASP A 113 -14.79 -0.68 4.71
N GLU A 114 -15.23 -0.18 3.56
CA GLU A 114 -15.89 1.11 3.44
C GLU A 114 -17.41 0.92 3.38
N PRO A 115 -18.21 1.86 3.93
CA PRO A 115 -19.66 1.78 3.88
C PRO A 115 -20.24 1.97 2.46
N THR A 116 -19.50 2.65 1.58
CA THR A 116 -19.84 2.81 0.15
C THR A 116 -18.60 2.59 -0.72
N SER A 117 -18.82 2.11 -1.93
CA SER A 117 -17.81 1.93 -2.97
C SER A 117 -17.72 3.11 -3.94
N ASP A 118 -18.56 4.14 -3.81
CA ASP A 118 -18.60 5.27 -4.75
C ASP A 118 -17.21 5.89 -4.96
N GLY A 119 -16.84 6.14 -6.21
CA GLY A 119 -15.52 6.71 -6.55
C GLY A 119 -14.35 5.71 -6.53
N ASP A 120 -14.58 4.45 -6.17
CA ASP A 120 -13.60 3.36 -6.31
C ASP A 120 -14.01 2.43 -7.47
N PHE A 121 -13.30 2.52 -8.59
CA PHE A 121 -13.61 1.79 -9.82
C PHE A 121 -13.70 0.28 -9.60
N TRP A 122 -12.73 -0.31 -8.89
CA TRP A 122 -12.66 -1.75 -8.71
C TRP A 122 -13.75 -2.27 -7.78
N ARG A 123 -14.16 -1.48 -6.80
CA ARG A 123 -15.23 -1.86 -5.87
C ARG A 123 -16.64 -1.62 -6.41
N THR A 124 -16.79 -0.82 -7.47
CA THR A 124 -18.09 -0.53 -8.10
C THR A 124 -18.41 -1.39 -9.32
N GLN A 125 -17.39 -1.91 -10.01
CA GLN A 125 -17.60 -2.77 -11.16
C GLN A 125 -18.17 -4.15 -10.77
N GLU A 126 -18.91 -4.78 -11.69
CA GLU A 126 -19.63 -6.05 -11.43
C GLU A 126 -19.01 -7.28 -12.13
N THR A 127 -17.91 -7.09 -12.88
CA THR A 127 -17.38 -8.09 -13.82
C THR A 127 -16.28 -8.99 -13.25
N SER A 128 -15.49 -8.44 -12.33
CA SER A 128 -14.31 -9.06 -11.75
C SER A 128 -14.54 -9.28 -10.27
N GLN A 129 -14.08 -10.43 -9.76
CA GLN A 129 -14.09 -10.69 -8.33
C GLN A 129 -13.12 -9.73 -7.63
N ILE A 130 -13.65 -8.90 -6.74
CA ILE A 130 -12.89 -8.05 -5.82
C ILE A 130 -13.32 -8.41 -4.41
N TYR A 131 -12.35 -8.62 -3.54
CA TYR A 131 -12.60 -8.98 -2.15
C TYR A 131 -12.74 -7.73 -1.28
N LYS A 132 -13.63 -7.80 -0.29
CA LYS A 132 -13.67 -6.82 0.79
C LYS A 132 -12.39 -6.92 1.60
N SER A 133 -11.96 -5.80 2.18
CA SER A 133 -10.75 -5.75 2.99
C SER A 133 -10.81 -6.79 4.13
N SER A 134 -11.97 -6.90 4.78
CA SER A 134 -12.24 -7.84 5.87
C SER A 134 -12.15 -9.32 5.48
N GLU A 135 -12.32 -9.67 4.21
CA GLU A 135 -12.27 -11.06 3.73
C GLU A 135 -10.84 -11.56 3.55
N ILE A 136 -9.90 -10.65 3.29
CA ILE A 136 -8.53 -11.00 2.89
C ILE A 136 -7.47 -10.56 3.91
N ARG A 137 -7.74 -9.57 4.76
CA ARG A 137 -6.79 -9.12 5.77
C ARG A 137 -6.68 -10.12 6.93
N PRO A 138 -5.53 -10.23 7.61
CA PRO A 138 -5.45 -10.93 8.88
C PRO A 138 -6.25 -10.20 9.97
N LYS A 139 -6.57 -10.92 11.06
CA LYS A 139 -7.23 -10.32 12.24
C LYS A 139 -6.45 -9.14 12.82
N SER A 140 -5.13 -9.24 12.81
CA SER A 140 -4.21 -8.12 13.02
C SER A 140 -2.97 -8.31 12.17
N PHE A 141 -2.49 -7.25 11.55
CA PHE A 141 -1.26 -7.26 10.76
C PHE A 141 -0.01 -7.53 11.62
N SER A 142 -0.03 -7.21 12.92
CA SER A 142 1.06 -7.56 13.83
C SER A 142 1.31 -9.08 13.93
N SER A 143 0.29 -9.91 13.67
CA SER A 143 0.46 -11.37 13.64
C SER A 143 1.34 -11.88 12.48
N LEU A 144 1.67 -11.01 11.52
CA LEU A 144 2.57 -11.31 10.41
C LEU A 144 4.05 -11.08 10.75
N MET A 145 4.38 -10.60 11.94
CA MET A 145 5.76 -10.43 12.38
C MET A 145 6.41 -11.80 12.61
N ASP A 146 7.14 -12.28 11.61
CA ASP A 146 7.89 -13.54 11.66
C ASP A 146 9.30 -13.36 11.09
N PRO A 147 10.33 -13.29 11.96
CA PRO A 147 11.73 -13.18 11.53
C PRO A 147 12.23 -14.38 10.70
N ALA A 148 11.55 -15.52 10.75
CA ALA A 148 11.93 -16.74 10.04
C ALA A 148 11.17 -16.92 8.71
N ALA A 149 10.33 -15.97 8.30
CA ALA A 149 9.42 -16.13 7.16
C ALA A 149 10.10 -16.44 5.82
N LEU A 150 11.38 -16.11 5.67
CA LEU A 150 12.18 -16.36 4.47
C LEU A 150 12.80 -17.76 4.41
N LYS A 151 12.80 -18.52 5.51
CA LYS A 151 13.37 -19.86 5.56
C LYS A 151 12.70 -20.77 4.53
N GLU A 152 13.52 -21.47 3.75
CA GLU A 152 13.11 -22.42 2.69
C GLU A 152 12.30 -21.81 1.54
N LYS A 153 12.20 -20.47 1.48
CA LYS A 153 11.51 -19.80 0.38
C LYS A 153 12.37 -19.79 -0.87
N ARG A 154 11.76 -20.11 -2.00
CA ARG A 154 12.33 -19.91 -3.33
C ARG A 154 11.79 -18.58 -3.84
N LEU A 155 12.66 -17.61 -4.10
CA LEU A 155 12.18 -16.35 -4.69
C LEU A 155 12.85 -16.09 -6.05
N ALA A 156 12.07 -15.56 -6.98
CA ALA A 156 12.51 -15.32 -8.34
C ALA A 156 13.15 -13.93 -8.45
N VAL A 157 14.17 -13.78 -9.29
CA VAL A 157 14.68 -12.47 -9.70
C VAL A 157 14.68 -12.36 -11.22
N PRO A 158 13.93 -11.40 -11.79
CA PRO A 158 14.00 -11.10 -13.21
C PRO A 158 15.41 -10.74 -13.66
N LYS A 159 15.96 -11.53 -14.60
CA LYS A 159 17.30 -11.30 -15.17
C LYS A 159 17.47 -9.90 -15.74
N CYS A 160 16.41 -9.35 -16.34
CA CYS A 160 16.41 -8.01 -16.93
C CYS A 160 16.68 -6.89 -15.91
N TYR A 161 16.38 -7.09 -14.63
CA TYR A 161 16.63 -6.12 -13.56
C TYR A 161 17.97 -6.28 -12.85
N ILE A 162 18.76 -7.28 -13.24
CA ILE A 162 20.10 -7.55 -12.70
C ILE A 162 21.17 -7.53 -13.80
N GLY A 163 20.88 -6.84 -14.91
CA GLY A 163 21.79 -6.66 -16.04
C GLY A 163 22.08 -7.95 -16.81
N LYS A 164 21.13 -8.89 -16.84
CA LYS A 164 21.24 -10.19 -17.53
C LYS A 164 20.11 -10.42 -18.54
N GLY A 165 19.55 -9.38 -19.13
CA GLY A 165 18.51 -9.47 -20.15
C GLY A 165 17.83 -8.13 -20.42
N THR A 166 16.97 -8.09 -21.44
CA THR A 166 16.23 -6.88 -21.83
C THR A 166 14.79 -6.96 -21.30
N THR A 167 14.20 -5.81 -20.93
CA THR A 167 12.74 -5.69 -20.74
C THR A 167 12.06 -5.47 -22.08
N THR A 168 12.64 -4.64 -22.94
CA THR A 168 12.12 -4.28 -24.25
C THR A 168 12.92 -4.95 -25.38
N ALA A 169 12.41 -4.86 -26.62
CA ALA A 169 13.20 -5.22 -27.80
C ALA A 169 14.28 -4.18 -28.18
N ARG A 170 14.35 -3.03 -27.49
CA ARG A 170 15.18 -1.88 -27.91
C ARG A 170 16.37 -1.59 -27.01
N ASP A 171 16.23 -1.68 -25.67
CA ASP A 171 17.31 -1.37 -24.73
C ASP A 171 17.23 -2.19 -23.43
N ASP A 172 18.38 -2.42 -22.80
CA ASP A 172 18.52 -2.98 -21.45
C ASP A 172 18.12 -1.93 -20.39
N PRO A 173 17.41 -2.33 -19.32
CA PRO A 173 17.22 -1.48 -18.15
C PRO A 173 18.55 -1.00 -17.58
N ALA A 174 18.57 0.23 -17.06
CA ALA A 174 19.70 0.71 -16.29
C ALA A 174 19.96 -0.22 -15.10
N PHE A 175 21.24 -0.45 -14.81
CA PHE A 175 21.67 -1.19 -13.63
C PHE A 175 23.06 -0.72 -13.22
N ALA A 176 23.09 0.40 -12.48
CA ALA A 176 24.34 1.02 -12.04
C ALA A 176 25.16 0.07 -11.15
N ASP A 177 26.49 0.20 -11.18
CA ASP A 177 27.39 -0.72 -10.46
C ASP A 177 27.20 -0.68 -8.94
N SER A 178 26.85 0.47 -8.37
CA SER A 178 26.50 0.58 -6.96
C SER A 178 25.18 -0.12 -6.62
N ILE A 179 24.19 -0.11 -7.52
CA ILE A 179 22.96 -0.91 -7.38
C ILE A 179 23.29 -2.40 -7.50
N ARG A 180 24.18 -2.78 -8.41
CA ARG A 180 24.67 -4.16 -8.54
C ARG A 180 25.32 -4.65 -7.26
N ALA A 181 26.17 -3.83 -6.64
CA ALA A 181 26.79 -4.16 -5.36
C ALA A 181 25.75 -4.35 -4.25
N LEU A 182 24.78 -3.44 -4.13
CA LEU A 182 23.69 -3.55 -3.16
C LEU A 182 22.82 -4.80 -3.41
N TRP A 183 22.50 -5.10 -4.67
CA TRP A 183 21.77 -6.32 -5.04
C TRP A 183 22.52 -7.59 -4.64
N LEU A 184 23.84 -7.67 -4.91
CA LEU A 184 24.64 -8.82 -4.53
C LEU A 184 24.68 -9.01 -3.00
N GLN A 185 24.73 -7.92 -2.25
CA GLN A 185 24.60 -7.97 -0.79
C GLN A 185 23.21 -8.46 -0.37
N ALA A 186 22.13 -7.90 -0.93
CA ALA A 186 20.76 -8.30 -0.63
C ALA A 186 20.49 -9.78 -0.94
N LYS A 187 21.02 -10.27 -2.06
CA LYS A 187 20.95 -11.69 -2.44
C LYS A 187 21.60 -12.56 -1.36
N LYS A 188 22.79 -12.19 -0.90
CA LYS A 188 23.50 -12.90 0.16
C LYS A 188 22.74 -12.86 1.49
N ASP A 189 22.15 -11.73 1.83
CA ASP A 189 21.32 -11.58 3.04
C ASP A 189 20.11 -12.52 2.98
N LEU A 190 19.42 -12.58 1.83
CA LEU A 190 18.29 -13.51 1.59
C LEU A 190 18.72 -14.97 1.71
N GLU A 191 19.87 -15.34 1.14
CA GLU A 191 20.41 -16.70 1.22
C GLU A 191 20.81 -17.08 2.66
N THR A 192 21.35 -16.13 3.42
CA THR A 192 21.69 -16.31 4.84
C THR A 192 20.44 -16.53 5.70
N LEU A 193 19.31 -15.92 5.32
CA LEU A 193 18.00 -16.14 5.96
C LEU A 193 17.33 -17.46 5.55
N GLY A 194 18.01 -18.29 4.76
CA GLY A 194 17.55 -19.62 4.38
C GLY A 194 16.68 -19.64 3.12
N ALA A 195 16.58 -18.52 2.39
CA ALA A 195 15.92 -18.50 1.10
C ALA A 195 16.87 -18.94 -0.03
N SER A 196 16.32 -19.35 -1.18
CA SER A 196 17.09 -19.56 -2.41
C SER A 196 16.72 -18.51 -3.46
N VAL A 197 17.71 -18.09 -4.25
CA VAL A 197 17.53 -17.09 -5.32
C VAL A 197 17.67 -17.70 -6.69
N VAL A 198 16.56 -17.67 -7.43
CA VAL A 198 16.47 -18.23 -8.78
C VAL A 198 16.35 -17.08 -9.76
N GLU A 199 17.29 -16.99 -10.70
CA GLU A 199 17.22 -16.03 -11.80
C GLU A 199 16.23 -16.54 -12.86
N THR A 200 15.24 -15.74 -13.20
CA THR A 200 14.17 -16.09 -14.15
C THR A 200 14.02 -15.00 -15.20
N ASP A 201 13.38 -15.34 -16.32
CA ASP A 201 12.87 -14.32 -17.25
C ASP A 201 11.63 -13.66 -16.61
N SER A 202 11.12 -12.56 -17.20
CA SER A 202 9.90 -11.91 -16.70
C SER A 202 8.87 -11.74 -17.81
N PRO A 203 8.09 -12.81 -18.12
CA PRO A 203 7.11 -12.77 -19.19
C PRO A 203 6.07 -11.66 -19.01
N LEU A 204 5.70 -11.33 -17.76
CA LEU A 204 4.79 -10.22 -17.46
C LEU A 204 5.30 -8.91 -18.08
N VAL A 205 6.52 -8.52 -17.73
CA VAL A 205 7.09 -7.24 -18.16
C VAL A 205 7.48 -7.30 -19.63
N GLU A 206 8.11 -8.40 -20.05
CA GLU A 206 8.56 -8.57 -21.41
C GLU A 206 7.39 -8.58 -22.39
N ASN A 207 6.31 -9.33 -22.13
CA ASN A 207 5.15 -9.35 -23.02
C ASN A 207 4.41 -8.01 -22.99
N TYR A 208 4.27 -7.39 -21.82
CA TYR A 208 3.64 -6.08 -21.69
C TYR A 208 4.38 -5.01 -22.50
N THR A 209 5.71 -5.06 -22.52
CA THR A 209 6.54 -4.04 -23.20
C THR A 209 6.89 -4.39 -24.65
N LYS A 210 6.90 -5.68 -25.04
CA LYS A 210 7.08 -6.15 -26.42
C LYS A 210 5.84 -5.94 -27.28
N GLN A 211 4.66 -5.73 -26.69
CA GLN A 211 3.45 -5.43 -27.44
C GLN A 211 3.67 -4.21 -28.37
N HIS A 212 3.77 -4.50 -29.67
CA HIS A 212 3.94 -3.56 -30.78
C HIS A 212 2.72 -2.64 -30.91
N PHE A 213 2.65 -1.56 -30.12
CA PHE A 213 1.70 -0.46 -30.35
C PHE A 213 2.43 0.87 -30.60
N PRO A 214 3.19 0.99 -31.70
CA PRO A 214 3.85 2.25 -32.03
C PRO A 214 2.81 3.37 -32.18
N GLY A 215 2.93 4.41 -31.35
CA GLY A 215 2.10 5.62 -31.43
C GLY A 215 0.84 5.66 -30.56
N GLN A 216 0.59 4.66 -29.71
CA GLN A 216 -0.64 4.63 -28.88
C GLN A 216 -0.31 4.36 -27.41
N ALA A 217 -0.68 5.29 -26.53
CA ALA A 217 -0.75 5.03 -25.09
C ALA A 217 -2.13 4.42 -24.80
N ALA A 218 -2.17 3.19 -24.29
CA ALA A 218 -3.37 2.57 -23.71
C ALA A 218 -4.62 2.56 -24.62
N HIS A 219 -4.52 2.03 -25.85
CA HIS A 219 -5.73 1.75 -26.63
C HIS A 219 -6.33 0.39 -26.23
N VAL A 220 -7.47 0.42 -25.54
CA VAL A 220 -8.44 -0.67 -25.54
C VAL A 220 -9.21 -0.55 -26.87
N PRO A 221 -9.10 -1.51 -27.81
CA PRO A 221 -9.80 -1.41 -29.09
C PRO A 221 -11.30 -1.29 -28.85
N GLY A 222 -11.94 -0.20 -29.29
CA GLY A 222 -13.39 0.08 -29.17
C GLY A 222 -13.89 0.73 -27.86
N MET A 223 -13.03 1.30 -27.01
CA MET A 223 -13.34 1.95 -25.71
C MET A 223 -14.54 2.93 -25.74
N PRO A 224 -15.09 3.47 -24.61
CA PRO A 224 -15.96 4.66 -24.60
C PRO A 224 -15.25 6.06 -24.63
N GLU A 225 -15.82 7.15 -25.17
CA GLU A 225 -15.23 8.47 -25.51
C GLU A 225 -15.70 9.31 -24.34
N GLY A 226 -14.74 9.81 -23.57
CA GLY A 226 -15.01 10.27 -22.21
C GLY A 226 -15.01 9.16 -21.15
N TRP A 227 -14.54 7.93 -21.41
CA TRP A 227 -14.47 6.90 -20.36
C TRP A 227 -13.45 7.21 -19.26
N MET A 228 -12.37 7.93 -19.58
CA MET A 228 -11.48 8.49 -18.55
C MET A 228 -12.09 9.71 -17.82
N ILE A 229 -13.28 10.14 -18.25
CA ILE A 229 -14.07 11.23 -17.68
C ILE A 229 -15.37 10.60 -17.16
N SER A 230 -15.28 9.60 -16.28
CA SER A 230 -16.48 9.16 -15.57
C SER A 230 -16.99 10.34 -14.74
N SER A 231 -18.17 10.83 -15.08
CA SER A 231 -18.89 11.95 -14.45
C SER A 231 -19.15 11.80 -12.94
N ASP A 232 -18.81 10.66 -12.34
CA ASP A 232 -18.88 10.42 -10.90
C ASP A 232 -17.56 10.73 -10.16
N VAL A 233 -16.46 10.88 -10.89
CA VAL A 233 -15.23 11.51 -10.41
C VAL A 233 -15.33 12.97 -10.83
N ARG A 234 -15.75 13.87 -9.93
CA ARG A 234 -15.95 15.30 -10.24
C ARG A 234 -14.62 15.97 -10.65
N PRO A 235 -14.37 16.25 -11.95
CA PRO A 235 -13.09 16.79 -12.42
C PRO A 235 -13.13 18.32 -12.62
N PHE A 236 -14.12 19.03 -12.06
CA PHE A 236 -14.32 20.47 -12.28
C PHE A 236 -13.26 21.42 -11.67
N TYR A 237 -12.09 20.89 -11.27
CA TYR A 237 -10.95 21.70 -10.86
C TYR A 237 -9.64 21.15 -11.43
N ALA A 238 -9.50 21.18 -12.76
CA ALA A 238 -8.20 21.28 -13.39
C ALA A 238 -8.33 22.21 -14.61
N PRO A 239 -7.85 23.46 -14.54
CA PRO A 239 -7.76 24.29 -15.72
C PRO A 239 -6.61 23.74 -16.55
N LEU A 240 -6.89 23.24 -17.75
CA LEU A 240 -6.05 23.28 -18.94
C LEU A 240 -6.84 22.58 -20.07
N ASP A 241 -7.38 23.40 -20.98
CA ASP A 241 -7.71 23.13 -22.39
C ASP A 241 -9.17 23.29 -22.89
N ASP A 242 -9.24 23.88 -24.09
CA ASP A 242 -10.36 24.51 -24.79
C ASP A 242 -11.47 23.54 -25.24
N PRO A 243 -12.75 23.78 -24.85
CA PRO A 243 -13.89 22.90 -25.12
C PRO A 243 -14.40 22.88 -26.58
N CYS A 244 -13.82 23.66 -27.50
CA CYS A 244 -14.33 23.74 -28.88
C CYS A 244 -13.94 22.57 -29.80
N LYS A 245 -13.22 21.53 -29.33
CA LYS A 245 -12.48 20.62 -30.23
C LYS A 245 -12.97 19.18 -30.39
N HIS A 246 -13.86 18.61 -29.55
CA HIS A 246 -14.20 17.18 -29.66
C HIS A 246 -15.67 16.87 -29.31
N THR A 247 -16.38 16.07 -30.13
CA THR A 247 -17.83 15.77 -29.99
C THR A 247 -18.13 14.28 -29.78
N GLU A 248 -19.16 14.03 -28.94
CA GLU A 248 -19.66 12.82 -28.24
C GLU A 248 -19.84 11.46 -28.97
N ALA A 249 -19.48 11.30 -30.23
CA ALA A 249 -20.28 10.43 -31.09
C ALA A 249 -19.99 8.92 -31.12
N GLY A 250 -18.98 8.32 -30.48
CA GLY A 250 -18.92 6.86 -30.66
C GLY A 250 -17.88 6.07 -29.94
N ASN A 251 -18.31 5.37 -28.87
CA ASN A 251 -17.36 4.57 -28.13
C ASN A 251 -18.08 3.65 -27.06
N ARG A 252 -17.81 2.32 -27.07
CA ARG A 252 -18.27 1.25 -26.14
C ARG A 252 -17.39 -0.03 -26.27
N VAL A 253 -16.62 -0.49 -25.26
CA VAL A 253 -15.98 -1.86 -25.23
C VAL A 253 -15.92 -2.58 -23.88
N ARG A 254 -15.75 -3.93 -23.98
CA ARG A 254 -15.93 -5.02 -23.00
C ARG A 254 -14.61 -5.74 -22.61
N TYR A 255 -14.54 -6.18 -21.35
CA TYR A 255 -13.36 -6.65 -20.58
C TYR A 255 -13.17 -8.18 -20.44
N ALA A 256 -14.07 -9.00 -20.96
CA ALA A 256 -14.15 -10.42 -20.63
C ALA A 256 -12.96 -11.27 -21.15
N ASP A 257 -12.42 -10.95 -22.33
CA ASP A 257 -11.48 -11.84 -23.03
C ASP A 257 -10.04 -11.78 -22.48
N MET A 258 -9.66 -10.65 -21.87
CA MET A 258 -8.33 -10.49 -21.23
C MET A 258 -8.27 -11.21 -19.88
N ILE A 259 -9.38 -11.21 -19.14
CA ILE A 259 -9.53 -12.01 -17.92
C ILE A 259 -9.49 -13.50 -18.27
N ASP A 260 -10.12 -13.91 -19.38
CA ASP A 260 -10.10 -15.30 -19.85
C ASP A 260 -8.72 -15.74 -20.34
N TYR A 261 -7.93 -14.90 -21.00
CA TYR A 261 -6.56 -15.25 -21.39
C TYR A 261 -5.65 -15.49 -20.18
N ILE A 262 -5.78 -14.68 -19.12
CA ILE A 262 -5.02 -14.83 -17.87
C ILE A 262 -5.46 -16.08 -17.10
N ARG A 263 -6.76 -16.40 -17.09
CA ARG A 263 -7.30 -17.60 -16.43
C ARG A 263 -6.85 -18.93 -17.02
N HIS A 264 -6.51 -18.98 -18.32
CA HIS A 264 -6.30 -20.23 -19.06
C HIS A 264 -4.88 -20.45 -19.58
N SER A 265 -3.88 -19.67 -19.14
CA SER A 265 -2.48 -19.85 -19.57
C SER A 265 -1.84 -21.09 -18.90
N PRO A 266 -1.33 -22.09 -19.66
CA PRO A 266 -0.88 -23.38 -19.13
C PRO A 266 0.52 -23.39 -18.48
N GLU A 267 1.20 -22.24 -18.37
CA GLU A 267 2.39 -22.06 -17.55
C GLU A 267 2.15 -20.88 -16.58
N SER A 268 1.83 -21.19 -15.32
CA SER A 268 1.46 -20.19 -14.31
C SER A 268 2.67 -19.36 -13.87
N ILE A 269 2.80 -18.18 -14.47
CA ILE A 269 3.55 -17.03 -13.93
C ILE A 269 3.10 -16.62 -12.50
N HIS A 270 2.02 -17.21 -12.00
CA HIS A 270 1.45 -16.94 -10.69
C HIS A 270 2.14 -17.67 -9.51
N ASP A 271 3.15 -18.50 -9.71
CA ASP A 271 3.64 -19.38 -8.64
C ASP A 271 4.92 -18.96 -7.91
N LEU A 272 5.46 -17.74 -8.11
CA LEU A 272 6.60 -17.28 -7.31
C LEU A 272 6.51 -15.78 -6.95
N PRO A 273 6.86 -15.38 -5.72
CA PRO A 273 7.12 -13.97 -5.39
C PRO A 273 8.37 -13.49 -6.15
N ASP A 274 8.21 -12.42 -6.93
CA ASP A 274 9.27 -11.76 -7.67
C ASP A 274 9.98 -10.73 -6.79
N ARG A 275 11.32 -10.67 -6.86
CA ARG A 275 12.12 -9.65 -6.18
C ARG A 275 13.16 -9.09 -7.13
N PHE A 276 13.40 -7.79 -7.04
CA PHE A 276 14.33 -7.08 -7.92
C PHE A 276 14.72 -5.74 -7.30
N PRO A 277 15.89 -5.18 -7.66
CA PRO A 277 16.20 -3.79 -7.36
C PRO A 277 15.03 -2.91 -7.81
N ASN A 278 14.51 -2.04 -6.94
CA ASN A 278 13.35 -1.23 -7.33
C ASN A 278 13.68 -0.23 -8.44
N ASN A 279 14.89 0.30 -8.44
CA ASN A 279 15.37 1.25 -9.43
C ASN A 279 16.71 0.75 -9.97
N GLY A 280 16.94 0.99 -11.26
CA GLY A 280 18.19 0.73 -11.94
C GLY A 280 19.27 1.79 -11.72
N ASP A 281 18.84 3.01 -11.40
CA ASP A 281 19.67 4.16 -10.99
C ASP A 281 18.78 5.28 -10.40
N VAL A 282 19.39 6.38 -9.94
CA VAL A 282 18.69 7.57 -9.42
C VAL A 282 18.94 8.79 -10.34
N PRO A 283 17.89 9.50 -10.81
CA PRO A 283 18.07 10.65 -11.68
C PRO A 283 18.76 11.84 -10.99
N ARG A 284 19.47 12.66 -11.76
CA ARG A 284 20.05 13.92 -11.25
C ARG A 284 18.98 15.00 -11.07
N ALA A 285 19.16 15.86 -10.06
CA ALA A 285 18.25 16.95 -9.73
C ALA A 285 18.14 18.03 -10.83
N ASP A 286 19.19 18.14 -11.66
CA ASP A 286 19.36 19.12 -12.74
C ASP A 286 18.78 18.65 -14.10
N ALA A 287 17.97 17.58 -14.11
CA ALA A 287 17.42 17.01 -15.34
C ALA A 287 16.51 17.97 -16.13
N GLU A 288 15.93 19.00 -15.50
CA GLU A 288 15.15 20.03 -16.21
C GLU A 288 16.05 21.07 -16.90
N GLU A 289 17.31 21.18 -16.47
CA GLU A 289 18.26 22.18 -16.95
C GLU A 289 19.36 21.58 -17.87
N VAL A 290 19.68 20.29 -17.72
CA VAL A 290 20.79 19.62 -18.41
C VAL A 290 20.30 18.43 -19.24
N VAL A 291 20.53 18.49 -20.56
CA VAL A 291 20.06 17.47 -21.52
C VAL A 291 20.60 16.07 -21.22
N SER A 292 21.89 15.93 -20.87
CA SER A 292 22.47 14.62 -20.53
C SER A 292 21.86 14.02 -19.26
N SER A 293 21.51 14.87 -18.28
CA SER A 293 20.80 14.45 -17.07
C SER A 293 19.39 14.01 -17.39
N MET A 294 18.67 14.71 -18.27
CA MET A 294 17.35 14.27 -18.76
C MET A 294 17.43 12.94 -19.52
N GLN A 295 18.41 12.78 -20.42
CA GLN A 295 18.60 11.54 -21.16
C GLN A 295 18.84 10.35 -20.22
N HIS A 296 19.64 10.53 -19.17
CA HIS A 296 19.81 9.54 -18.11
C HIS A 296 18.50 9.26 -17.37
N ALA A 297 17.79 10.31 -16.96
CA ALA A 297 16.53 10.22 -16.22
C ALA A 297 15.44 9.47 -17.01
N LEU A 298 15.48 9.51 -18.34
CA LEU A 298 14.52 8.84 -19.23
C LEU A 298 14.89 7.40 -19.61
N ARG A 299 16.03 6.88 -19.14
CA ARG A 299 16.40 5.47 -19.35
C ARG A 299 15.42 4.52 -18.66
N ASP A 300 15.21 3.35 -19.25
CA ASP A 300 14.42 2.30 -18.60
C ASP A 300 15.08 1.88 -17.27
N GLY A 301 14.28 1.58 -16.25
CA GLY A 301 14.75 1.38 -14.87
C GLY A 301 15.12 2.66 -14.10
N VAL A 302 15.18 3.83 -14.75
CA VAL A 302 15.39 5.15 -14.09
C VAL A 302 14.11 5.99 -14.16
N LYS A 303 13.53 6.10 -15.36
CA LYS A 303 12.30 6.86 -15.65
C LYS A 303 11.12 6.43 -14.77
N TYR A 304 11.04 5.13 -14.54
CA TYR A 304 10.08 4.43 -13.70
C TYR A 304 10.85 3.46 -12.78
N SER A 305 10.23 3.06 -11.68
CA SER A 305 10.71 1.87 -10.98
C SER A 305 10.59 0.63 -11.88
N ASN A 306 11.47 -0.34 -11.66
CA ASN A 306 11.38 -1.68 -12.24
C ASN A 306 9.99 -2.28 -11.98
N GLY A 307 9.51 -3.05 -12.95
CA GLY A 307 8.12 -3.49 -13.10
C GLY A 307 7.26 -2.54 -13.95
N THR A 308 7.60 -1.25 -14.02
CA THR A 308 6.92 -0.23 -14.83
C THR A 308 5.40 -0.24 -14.64
N ARG A 309 4.62 -0.04 -15.71
CA ARG A 309 3.16 -0.06 -15.72
C ARG A 309 2.58 -1.47 -15.55
N ALA A 310 3.32 -2.50 -15.97
CA ALA A 310 2.85 -3.88 -15.98
C ALA A 310 2.35 -4.34 -14.59
N LEU A 311 3.04 -3.94 -13.51
CA LEU A 311 2.62 -4.33 -12.16
C LEU A 311 1.25 -3.76 -11.79
N LYS A 312 0.98 -2.48 -12.09
CA LYS A 312 -0.29 -1.85 -11.72
C LYS A 312 -1.44 -2.22 -12.63
N HIS A 313 -1.17 -2.33 -13.94
CA HIS A 313 -2.17 -2.80 -14.90
C HIS A 313 -2.63 -4.24 -14.63
N MET A 314 -1.79 -5.06 -14.00
CA MET A 314 -2.08 -6.46 -13.68
C MET A 314 -2.33 -6.73 -12.19
N SER A 315 -2.62 -5.70 -11.38
CA SER A 315 -2.95 -5.85 -9.96
C SER A 315 -1.89 -6.57 -9.12
N VAL A 316 -0.61 -6.40 -9.47
CA VAL A 316 0.51 -7.02 -8.74
C VAL A 316 0.82 -6.20 -7.47
N PRO A 317 0.59 -6.74 -6.26
CA PRO A 317 1.01 -6.10 -5.03
C PRO A 317 2.53 -6.16 -4.91
N ALA A 318 3.09 -5.14 -4.27
CA ALA A 318 4.51 -5.10 -3.96
C ALA A 318 4.80 -4.28 -2.71
N ILE A 319 5.70 -4.79 -1.87
CA ILE A 319 6.31 -4.05 -0.77
C ILE A 319 7.76 -3.73 -1.10
N LYS A 320 8.19 -2.54 -0.67
CA LYS A 320 9.56 -2.05 -0.78
C LYS A 320 10.17 -1.95 0.60
N VAL A 321 11.40 -2.43 0.73
CA VAL A 321 12.20 -2.30 1.94
C VAL A 321 13.60 -1.76 1.61
N PRO A 322 14.22 -0.99 2.51
CA PRO A 322 15.57 -0.47 2.29
C PRO A 322 16.62 -1.58 2.14
N THR A 323 17.60 -1.38 1.27
CA THR A 323 18.65 -2.37 0.98
C THR A 323 20.06 -1.79 1.12
N GLY A 324 20.16 -0.47 1.26
CA GLY A 324 21.40 0.23 1.58
C GLY A 324 21.51 1.54 0.81
N ILE A 325 22.72 2.11 0.87
CA ILE A 325 23.08 3.38 0.26
C ILE A 325 24.04 3.14 -0.89
N MET A 326 23.79 3.75 -2.04
CA MET A 326 24.68 3.74 -3.20
C MET A 326 25.99 4.43 -2.84
N ALA A 327 27.11 3.72 -2.94
CA ALA A 327 28.42 4.24 -2.54
C ALA A 327 28.87 5.47 -3.36
N ASP A 328 28.51 5.53 -4.65
CA ASP A 328 28.85 6.62 -5.56
C ASP A 328 27.95 7.86 -5.41
N LYS A 329 26.66 7.66 -5.13
CA LYS A 329 25.66 8.75 -5.10
C LYS A 329 25.24 9.20 -3.71
N GLN A 330 25.53 8.42 -2.68
CA GLN A 330 25.00 8.62 -1.33
C GLN A 330 23.46 8.69 -1.31
N MET A 331 22.81 7.93 -2.20
CA MET A 331 21.36 7.83 -2.30
C MET A 331 20.91 6.43 -1.86
N PRO A 332 19.82 6.30 -1.08
CA PRO A 332 19.28 5.00 -0.73
C PRO A 332 18.59 4.35 -1.94
N VAL A 333 18.55 3.01 -1.94
CA VAL A 333 17.71 2.20 -2.83
C VAL A 333 17.10 1.03 -2.08
N GLY A 334 15.87 0.67 -2.48
CA GLY A 334 15.13 -0.45 -1.92
C GLY A 334 15.03 -1.69 -2.83
N LEU A 335 14.72 -2.81 -2.19
CA LEU A 335 14.41 -4.11 -2.79
C LEU A 335 12.89 -4.28 -2.90
N ALA A 336 12.40 -4.84 -4.02
CA ALA A 336 11.02 -5.33 -4.14
C ALA A 336 10.84 -6.69 -3.50
N PHE A 337 9.70 -6.89 -2.84
CA PHE A 337 8.98 -8.16 -2.91
C PHE A 337 7.64 -7.89 -3.60
N ALA A 338 7.40 -8.56 -4.72
CA ALA A 338 6.15 -8.55 -5.48
C ALA A 338 5.58 -9.98 -5.49
N GLY A 339 4.27 -10.10 -5.65
CA GLY A 339 3.62 -11.41 -5.61
C GLY A 339 2.29 -11.43 -6.34
N ARG A 340 1.54 -12.52 -6.17
CA ARG A 340 0.19 -12.61 -6.71
C ARG A 340 -0.72 -11.57 -6.06
N ALA A 341 -1.76 -11.16 -6.78
CA ALA A 341 -2.88 -10.45 -6.19
C ALA A 341 -3.35 -11.17 -4.91
N TYR A 342 -3.63 -10.38 -3.87
CA TYR A 342 -4.13 -10.85 -2.58
C TYR A 342 -3.16 -11.72 -1.75
N THR A 343 -1.86 -11.71 -2.07
CA THR A 343 -0.81 -12.38 -1.27
C THR A 343 -0.03 -11.45 -0.35
N HIS A 344 -0.63 -10.31 0.01
CA HIS A 344 -0.02 -9.29 0.85
C HIS A 344 0.53 -9.82 2.19
N GLY A 345 -0.15 -10.80 2.79
CA GLY A 345 0.30 -11.44 4.03
C GLY A 345 1.72 -12.02 3.91
N ASP A 346 2.00 -12.77 2.84
CA ASP A 346 3.33 -13.34 2.59
C ASP A 346 4.36 -12.25 2.31
N LEU A 347 4.02 -11.26 1.48
CA LEU A 347 4.93 -10.16 1.13
C LEU A 347 5.37 -9.37 2.36
N LEU A 348 4.43 -9.06 3.24
CA LEU A 348 4.68 -8.34 4.49
C LEU A 348 5.57 -9.15 5.45
N ARG A 349 5.34 -10.46 5.56
CA ARG A 349 6.19 -11.38 6.35
C ARG A 349 7.63 -11.41 5.82
N TYR A 350 7.80 -11.52 4.50
CA TYR A 350 9.12 -11.57 3.87
C TYR A 350 9.88 -10.25 4.04
N ALA A 351 9.19 -9.13 3.86
CA ALA A 351 9.73 -7.80 4.14
C ALA A 351 10.16 -7.65 5.60
N TYR A 352 9.33 -8.10 6.54
CA TYR A 352 9.64 -8.03 7.97
C TYR A 352 10.88 -8.86 8.34
N ALA A 353 10.96 -10.10 7.85
CA ALA A 353 12.14 -10.96 8.07
C ALA A 353 13.42 -10.33 7.50
N PHE A 354 13.37 -9.78 6.28
CA PHE A 354 14.50 -9.13 5.65
C PHE A 354 14.94 -7.87 6.41
N GLU A 355 14.01 -6.98 6.74
CA GLU A 355 14.32 -5.73 7.43
C GLU A 355 14.86 -5.98 8.85
N THR A 356 14.23 -6.89 9.59
CA THR A 356 14.61 -7.22 10.98
C THR A 356 16.04 -7.70 11.07
N ALA A 357 16.46 -8.54 10.10
CA ALA A 357 17.79 -9.11 10.04
C ALA A 357 18.86 -8.13 9.56
N THR A 358 18.51 -7.26 8.61
CA THR A 358 19.50 -6.42 7.91
C THR A 358 19.62 -5.01 8.47
N ARG A 359 18.49 -4.40 8.86
CA ARG A 359 18.41 -3.02 9.35
C ARG A 359 19.16 -2.01 8.48
N HIS A 360 19.07 -2.18 7.15
CA HIS A 360 19.81 -1.39 6.16
C HIS A 360 19.43 0.10 6.11
N ARG A 361 18.33 0.51 6.75
CA ARG A 361 17.90 1.91 6.77
C ARG A 361 18.85 2.76 7.62
N THR A 362 19.22 3.92 7.08
CA THR A 362 19.87 5.01 7.81
C THR A 362 19.05 6.28 7.73
N SER A 363 19.14 7.15 8.73
CA SER A 363 18.54 8.48 8.67
C SER A 363 19.24 9.34 7.60
N PRO A 364 18.50 10.16 6.83
CA PRO A 364 19.11 11.02 5.83
C PRO A 364 20.05 12.08 6.46
N PRO A 365 21.25 12.31 5.90
CA PRO A 365 22.24 13.21 6.50
C PRO A 365 21.86 14.70 6.48
N LEU A 366 20.99 15.16 5.57
CA LEU A 366 20.62 16.59 5.48
C LEU A 366 19.51 16.99 6.45
N THR A 367 18.92 16.01 7.14
CA THR A 367 17.88 16.22 8.16
C THR A 367 18.25 15.47 9.43
N PRO A 368 19.34 15.87 10.12
CA PRO A 368 19.76 15.23 11.36
C PRO A 368 18.70 15.44 12.45
N SER A 369 18.58 14.46 13.34
CA SER A 369 17.68 14.59 14.49
C SER A 369 18.07 15.79 15.36
N LEU A 370 17.08 16.59 15.70
CA LEU A 370 17.20 17.65 16.69
C LEU A 370 17.11 17.05 18.11
N SER A 371 17.60 17.78 19.10
CA SER A 371 17.43 17.37 20.51
C SER A 371 15.96 17.24 20.93
N SER A 372 15.06 17.99 20.28
CA SER A 372 13.60 17.89 20.44
C SER A 372 12.99 16.61 19.90
N ASP A 373 13.67 15.90 19.00
CA ASP A 373 13.14 14.70 18.35
C ASP A 373 13.29 13.46 19.25
N SER A 374 14.07 13.58 20.33
CA SER A 374 14.22 12.56 21.34
C SER A 374 13.23 12.81 22.47
N LEU A 375 12.20 11.98 22.56
CA LEU A 375 11.39 11.90 23.77
C LEU A 375 12.26 11.31 24.87
N ALA A 376 12.45 12.04 25.97
CA ALA A 376 13.12 11.50 27.14
C ALA A 376 12.40 10.21 27.56
N SER A 377 13.17 9.17 27.90
CA SER A 377 12.65 7.86 28.35
C SER A 377 11.67 7.91 29.53
N SER A 378 11.50 9.08 30.16
CA SER A 378 10.46 9.39 31.14
C SER A 378 9.05 9.48 30.55
N PHE A 379 8.87 9.53 29.23
CA PHE A 379 7.63 9.14 28.56
C PHE A 379 7.58 7.61 28.39
N ARG A 380 7.94 6.84 29.42
CA ARG A 380 7.23 5.58 29.62
C ARG A 380 5.82 6.01 29.98
N LEU A 381 4.83 5.62 29.18
CA LEU A 381 3.51 5.41 29.76
C LEU A 381 3.75 4.64 31.07
N GLU A 382 3.43 5.24 32.22
CA GLU A 382 3.66 4.62 33.53
C GLU A 382 2.98 3.25 33.63
N ASN A 383 2.08 2.95 32.69
CA ASN A 383 1.71 1.62 32.26
C ASN A 383 1.69 1.59 30.73
N PRO A 384 2.66 0.98 30.01
CA PRO A 384 2.36 0.59 28.63
C PRO A 384 1.06 -0.21 28.69
N PRO A 385 0.03 0.03 27.86
CA PRO A 385 -1.13 -0.83 27.87
C PRO A 385 -0.60 -2.24 27.62
N SER A 386 -0.66 -3.08 28.66
CA SER A 386 -0.37 -4.50 28.64
C SER A 386 -1.36 -5.13 27.69
N HIS A 387 -1.11 -5.06 26.36
CA HIS A 387 -2.04 -5.43 25.30
C HIS A 387 -3.47 -5.49 25.81
N ALA A 388 -4.07 -4.33 26.17
CA ALA A 388 -5.25 -4.28 27.04
C ALA A 388 -6.16 -5.44 26.66
N GLN A 389 -6.17 -6.48 27.50
CA GLN A 389 -6.77 -7.75 27.09
C GLN A 389 -8.24 -7.40 26.98
N ALA A 390 -8.72 -7.27 25.74
CA ALA A 390 -10.00 -6.64 25.46
C ALA A 390 -11.04 -7.29 26.36
N ALA A 391 -11.83 -6.48 27.06
CA ALA A 391 -12.87 -7.01 27.93
C ALA A 391 -13.71 -7.99 27.10
N ASN A 392 -13.79 -9.23 27.56
CA ASN A 392 -14.53 -10.27 26.86
C ASN A 392 -16.01 -9.96 27.01
N LEU A 393 -16.58 -9.38 25.95
CA LEU A 393 -18.00 -9.12 25.83
C LEU A 393 -18.68 -10.32 25.17
N THR A 394 -19.50 -11.01 25.93
CA THR A 394 -20.44 -12.02 25.41
C THR A 394 -21.81 -11.39 25.37
N VAL A 395 -22.49 -11.41 24.23
CA VAL A 395 -23.86 -10.92 24.08
C VAL A 395 -24.70 -12.02 23.46
N ASN A 396 -25.85 -12.29 24.07
CA ASN A 396 -26.86 -13.20 23.59
C ASN A 396 -28.16 -12.43 23.33
N VAL A 397 -28.92 -12.89 22.34
CA VAL A 397 -30.28 -12.41 22.12
C VAL A 397 -31.19 -13.13 23.12
N ALA A 398 -31.66 -12.40 24.13
CA ALA A 398 -32.52 -12.94 25.16
C ALA A 398 -33.98 -13.04 24.70
N SER A 399 -34.47 -12.09 23.90
CA SER A 399 -35.74 -12.23 23.18
C SER A 399 -35.83 -11.33 21.96
N VAL A 400 -36.71 -11.70 21.02
CA VAL A 400 -37.10 -10.87 19.88
C VAL A 400 -38.62 -10.87 19.82
N ASN A 401 -39.23 -9.70 20.00
CA ASN A 401 -40.67 -9.52 19.84
C ASN A 401 -40.92 -8.66 18.60
N ALA A 402 -41.81 -9.09 17.72
CA ALA A 402 -42.22 -8.31 16.56
C ALA A 402 -43.58 -7.67 16.82
N GLU A 403 -43.71 -6.39 16.49
CA GLU A 403 -44.95 -5.64 16.52
C GLU A 403 -45.17 -5.01 15.14
N ALA A 404 -46.39 -5.13 14.60
CA ALA A 404 -46.75 -4.48 13.35
C ALA A 404 -47.41 -3.13 13.64
N ILE A 405 -46.77 -2.04 13.22
CA ILE A 405 -47.32 -0.68 13.31
C ILE A 405 -47.60 -0.19 11.89
N GLY A 406 -48.84 -0.39 11.43
CA GLY A 406 -49.25 -0.07 10.06
C GLY A 406 -48.60 -1.01 9.03
N VAL A 407 -47.80 -0.44 8.11
CA VAL A 407 -47.02 -1.21 7.10
C VAL A 407 -45.59 -1.52 7.56
N ILE A 408 -45.22 -1.14 8.79
CA ILE A 408 -43.86 -1.28 9.33
C ILE A 408 -43.87 -2.38 10.39
N GLU A 409 -42.97 -3.36 10.26
CA GLU A 409 -42.67 -4.34 11.29
C GLU A 409 -41.55 -3.80 12.20
N VAL A 410 -41.86 -3.58 13.46
CA VAL A 410 -40.91 -3.16 14.50
C VAL A 410 -40.48 -4.39 15.28
N ARG A 411 -39.18 -4.62 15.40
CA ARG A 411 -38.63 -5.70 16.24
C ARG A 411 -37.98 -5.13 17.51
N HIS A 412 -38.53 -5.50 18.65
CA HIS A 412 -37.95 -5.27 19.95
C HIS A 412 -36.99 -6.40 20.28
N ILE A 413 -35.70 -6.11 20.25
CA ILE A 413 -34.63 -7.07 20.55
C ILE A 413 -34.13 -6.80 21.96
N HIS A 414 -34.30 -7.77 22.86
CA HIS A 414 -33.71 -7.76 24.19
C HIS A 414 -32.37 -8.50 24.14
N LEU A 415 -31.31 -7.84 24.57
CA LEU A 415 -29.96 -8.37 24.58
C LEU A 415 -29.49 -8.52 26.02
N GLU A 416 -28.89 -9.66 26.33
CA GLU A 416 -28.24 -9.90 27.63
C GLU A 416 -26.81 -10.34 27.40
N GLY A 417 -25.90 -9.87 28.25
CA GLY A 417 -24.49 -10.15 28.05
C GLY A 417 -23.67 -9.94 29.30
N THR A 418 -22.47 -10.51 29.26
CA THR A 418 -21.46 -10.36 30.30
C THR A 418 -20.24 -9.70 29.69
N CYS A 419 -19.76 -8.64 30.31
CA CYS A 419 -18.46 -8.05 30.02
C CYS A 419 -17.53 -8.44 31.16
N SER A 420 -16.45 -9.16 30.86
CA SER A 420 -15.49 -9.63 31.86
C SER A 420 -14.07 -9.23 31.49
N SER A 421 -13.27 -8.87 32.49
CA SER A 421 -11.86 -8.54 32.34
C SER A 421 -11.05 -9.44 33.27
N SER A 422 -9.92 -9.95 32.79
CA SER A 422 -8.91 -10.63 33.60
C SER A 422 -8.11 -9.65 34.47
N GLU A 423 -8.11 -8.36 34.13
CA GLU A 423 -7.49 -7.30 34.93
C GLU A 423 -8.50 -6.68 35.90
N LEU A 424 -8.25 -6.84 37.21
CA LEU A 424 -9.06 -6.32 38.33
C LEU A 424 -9.20 -4.78 38.34
N THR A 425 -8.39 -4.07 37.57
CA THR A 425 -8.33 -2.60 37.50
C THR A 425 -9.19 -2.00 36.40
N LEU A 426 -9.65 -2.79 35.42
CA LEU A 426 -10.49 -2.31 34.33
C LEU A 426 -11.95 -2.18 34.78
N LYS A 427 -12.46 -0.95 34.76
CA LYS A 427 -13.86 -0.63 35.06
C LYS A 427 -14.60 -0.37 33.75
N VAL A 428 -15.72 -1.08 33.54
CA VAL A 428 -16.60 -0.80 32.40
C VAL A 428 -17.29 0.55 32.64
N GLU A 429 -16.93 1.56 31.86
CA GLU A 429 -17.48 2.92 32.00
C GLU A 429 -18.83 3.08 31.30
N SER A 430 -18.97 2.53 30.09
CA SER A 430 -20.22 2.55 29.32
C SER A 430 -20.30 1.39 28.32
N ILE A 431 -21.53 1.01 27.95
CA ILE A 431 -21.81 0.11 26.82
C ILE A 431 -22.70 0.89 25.86
N LYS A 432 -22.31 0.95 24.59
CA LYS A 432 -23.08 1.59 23.50
C LYS A 432 -23.60 0.53 22.55
N VAL A 433 -24.86 0.60 22.18
CA VAL A 433 -25.50 -0.29 21.21
C VAL A 433 -25.87 0.54 19.99
N PHE A 434 -25.55 0.03 18.80
CA PHE A 434 -25.90 0.68 17.54
C PHE A 434 -26.86 -0.22 16.76
N SER A 435 -27.89 0.39 16.17
CA SER A 435 -28.82 -0.28 15.26
C SER A 435 -28.75 0.43 13.91
N ASN A 436 -28.37 -0.30 12.86
CA ASN A 436 -28.16 0.26 11.51
C ASN A 436 -27.20 1.47 11.46
N GLY A 437 -26.16 1.48 12.30
CA GLY A 437 -25.17 2.56 12.37
C GLY A 437 -25.55 3.72 13.30
N GLU A 438 -26.79 3.76 13.80
CA GLU A 438 -27.26 4.82 14.71
C GLU A 438 -27.28 4.35 16.18
N PRO A 439 -26.96 5.22 17.16
CA PRO A 439 -27.01 4.88 18.58
C PRO A 439 -28.43 4.50 19.03
N SER A 440 -28.58 3.33 19.66
CA SER A 440 -29.84 2.89 20.27
C SER A 440 -30.04 3.50 21.66
N ALA A 441 -31.29 3.79 22.02
CA ALA A 441 -31.62 4.79 23.03
C ALA A 441 -31.46 4.35 24.50
N VAL A 442 -31.39 3.05 24.83
CA VAL A 442 -31.31 2.62 26.25
C VAL A 442 -30.46 1.37 26.43
N VAL A 443 -29.35 1.52 27.16
CA VAL A 443 -28.54 0.40 27.68
C VAL A 443 -28.57 0.46 29.20
N ARG A 444 -29.10 -0.56 29.87
CA ARG A 444 -29.12 -0.64 31.34
C ARG A 444 -27.97 -1.54 31.80
N MET A 445 -27.02 -0.99 32.54
CA MET A 445 -25.94 -1.75 33.17
C MET A 445 -26.29 -2.09 34.63
N ILE A 446 -26.14 -3.35 35.02
CA ILE A 446 -26.34 -3.81 36.41
C ILE A 446 -25.08 -4.59 36.82
N GLY A 447 -24.36 -4.11 37.83
CA GLY A 447 -23.22 -4.81 38.44
C GLY A 447 -21.87 -4.12 38.26
N ASN A 448 -21.14 -3.97 39.37
CA ASN A 448 -19.73 -3.53 39.44
C ASN A 448 -19.10 -4.13 40.72
N ARG A 449 -19.27 -5.45 40.95
CA ARG A 449 -18.66 -6.13 42.09
C ARG A 449 -17.61 -7.12 41.60
N PRO A 450 -16.41 -7.16 42.21
CA PRO A 450 -15.53 -8.33 42.11
C PRO A 450 -16.36 -9.55 42.52
N VAL A 451 -16.37 -10.58 41.69
CA VAL A 451 -16.95 -11.88 42.09
C VAL A 451 -15.98 -12.49 43.08
N ASP A 452 -16.08 -12.08 44.34
CA ASP A 452 -15.49 -12.83 45.43
C ASP A 452 -16.39 -14.04 45.68
N MET A 453 -15.79 -15.22 45.62
CA MET A 453 -16.45 -16.52 45.78
C MET A 453 -16.96 -16.68 47.22
N ALA A 454 -18.13 -16.11 47.54
CA ALA A 454 -18.87 -16.45 48.76
C ALA A 454 -20.36 -16.00 48.71
N GLY A 455 -21.26 -16.95 48.43
CA GLY A 455 -22.65 -16.97 48.89
C GLY A 455 -23.70 -16.14 48.09
N PRO A 456 -24.97 -16.57 48.07
CA PRO A 456 -26.02 -15.92 47.29
C PRO A 456 -26.52 -14.61 47.95
N PRO A 457 -27.00 -13.61 47.18
CA PRO A 457 -27.49 -12.35 47.72
C PRO A 457 -28.88 -12.48 48.34
N GLN A 458 -29.11 -11.80 49.47
CA GLN A 458 -30.45 -11.50 49.98
C GLN A 458 -31.06 -10.32 49.20
N GLU A 459 -32.31 -10.49 48.76
CA GLU A 459 -33.16 -9.42 48.23
C GLU A 459 -33.62 -8.45 49.32
N ALA A 460 -33.69 -7.16 49.00
CA ALA A 460 -34.62 -6.23 49.62
C ALA A 460 -34.99 -5.10 48.63
N PRO A 461 -36.23 -4.56 48.69
CA PRO A 461 -36.91 -3.98 47.54
C PRO A 461 -36.71 -2.47 47.38
N THR A 462 -37.07 -2.01 46.19
CA THR A 462 -37.15 -0.63 45.66
C THR A 462 -37.93 0.35 46.56
N PRO A 463 -37.72 1.66 46.34
CA PRO A 463 -38.73 2.41 45.57
C PRO A 463 -38.29 2.76 44.14
#